data_AF-A0A7R9KPF3-F1
#
_entry.id   AF-A0A7R9KPF3-F1
#
_cell.length_a   1.000
_cell.length_b   1.000
_cell.length_c   1.000
_cell.angle_alpha   90.00
_cell.angle_beta   90.00
_cell.angle_gamma   90.00
#
_symmetry.space_group_name_H-M   'P 1'
#
loop_
_entity.id
_entity.type
_entity.pdbx_description
1 polymer ?
#
loop_
_entity_poly.entity_id
_entity_poly.type
_entity_poly.pdbx_seq_one_letter_code
_entity_poly.pdbx_strand_id
1 'polypeptide(L)'
;MINLLAVAAVLSMVTADKICPDTTLIKAPCKFVEVANIKCAIECDSGVALDLVAMFKALQTSLKAEEKTFVRFVLKNYKITELPANVFADILFDAIIIEDSTSLKKIHSAAFNGGAYRVKRLDIINTPVNEATVGSDLFAAIQSLPNLANLRLIKTNLTMIPASAIKSMNELMHIYIEQNKALKIIGHNAFMNLPKLKTLEIKDNAAIEKILYTAFPISSVASKDPLEIRLIADHLTYDSLVATTFDAINRPVNLYVTDNGFQYIKQSIFEGFVKQNPLNVIISDTDCEDTNNDWLRKTYPKQWNDVNCFGLMNAQARLFKGLRL
;
A
#
# COMPACT_ATOMS: atom_id res chain seq x y z
N MET A 1 -26.16 -42.26 53.73
CA MET A 1 -24.77 -41.80 53.56
C MET A 1 -24.41 -41.89 52.08
N ILE A 2 -24.66 -40.81 51.34
CA ILE A 2 -24.09 -40.58 50.01
C ILE A 2 -23.24 -39.32 50.18
N ASN A 3 -21.96 -39.47 49.90
CA ASN A 3 -20.90 -38.57 50.29
C ASN A 3 -21.02 -37.25 49.51
N LEU A 4 -21.40 -36.16 50.17
CA LEU A 4 -21.55 -34.80 49.59
C LEU A 4 -20.20 -34.17 49.16
N LEU A 5 -19.09 -34.90 49.25
CA LEU A 5 -17.73 -34.44 48.96
C LEU A 5 -17.25 -34.69 47.52
N ALA A 6 -18.05 -35.33 46.66
CA ALA A 6 -17.63 -35.71 45.31
C ALA A 6 -18.25 -34.88 44.16
N VAL A 7 -18.88 -33.73 44.46
CA VAL A 7 -19.39 -32.79 43.44
C VAL A 7 -18.50 -31.54 43.32
N ALA A 8 -17.35 -31.51 44.02
CA ALA A 8 -16.44 -30.37 44.01
C ALA A 8 -15.22 -30.52 43.06
N ALA A 9 -15.20 -31.52 42.18
CA ALA A 9 -13.99 -31.84 41.40
C ALA A 9 -14.22 -32.11 39.91
N VAL A 10 -15.14 -31.38 39.26
CA VAL A 10 -15.09 -31.15 37.79
C VAL A 10 -15.64 -29.76 37.46
N LEU A 11 -15.23 -28.73 38.19
CA LEU A 11 -15.05 -27.44 37.52
C LEU A 11 -13.61 -27.47 37.02
N SER A 12 -13.42 -27.95 35.79
CA SER A 12 -12.20 -27.65 35.05
C SER A 12 -11.97 -26.15 35.18
N MET A 13 -10.90 -25.76 35.86
CA MET A 13 -10.31 -24.45 35.70
C MET A 13 -10.04 -24.29 34.22
N VAL A 14 -10.97 -23.67 33.50
CA VAL A 14 -10.63 -22.99 32.24
C VAL A 14 -9.76 -21.84 32.71
N THR A 15 -8.47 -22.12 32.89
CA THR A 15 -7.47 -21.05 32.88
C THR A 15 -7.74 -20.30 31.60
N ALA A 16 -8.12 -19.03 31.69
CA ALA A 16 -8.30 -18.20 30.50
C ALA A 16 -7.06 -18.44 29.61
N ASP A 17 -7.26 -18.95 28.40
CA ASP A 17 -6.16 -19.21 27.49
C ASP A 17 -5.35 -17.91 27.39
N LYS A 18 -4.08 -17.96 27.80
CA LYS A 18 -3.21 -16.79 27.72
C LYS A 18 -3.17 -16.35 26.26
N ILE A 19 -3.57 -15.11 26.01
CA ILE A 19 -3.70 -14.55 24.66
C ILE A 19 -2.33 -14.44 23.99
N CYS A 20 -1.31 -14.04 24.76
CA CYS A 20 0.08 -13.98 24.35
C CYS A 20 0.90 -15.08 25.02
N PRO A 21 1.98 -15.57 24.37
CA PRO A 21 2.94 -16.48 24.99
C PRO A 21 3.62 -15.89 26.23
N ASP A 22 4.39 -16.73 26.93
CA ASP A 22 5.20 -16.31 28.07
C ASP A 22 6.12 -15.13 27.69
N THR A 23 5.97 -14.01 28.40
CA THR A 23 6.71 -12.77 28.16
C THR A 23 8.22 -12.92 28.32
N THR A 24 8.70 -13.96 29.00
CA THR A 24 10.14 -14.25 29.13
C THR A 24 10.80 -14.74 27.84
N LEU A 25 9.99 -15.21 26.87
CA LEU A 25 10.49 -15.71 25.57
C LEU A 25 10.99 -14.61 24.65
N ILE A 26 10.59 -13.36 24.89
CA ILE A 26 11.08 -12.20 24.16
C ILE A 26 11.61 -11.16 25.15
N LYS A 27 12.80 -10.63 24.89
CA LYS A 27 13.43 -9.64 25.78
C LYS A 27 13.34 -8.25 25.17
N ALA A 28 13.41 -7.24 26.03
CA ALA A 28 13.59 -5.86 25.60
C ALA A 28 14.73 -5.78 24.56
N PRO A 29 14.55 -5.04 23.46
CA PRO A 29 13.51 -4.03 23.24
C PRO A 29 12.19 -4.51 22.63
N CYS A 30 12.02 -5.82 22.44
CA CYS A 30 10.80 -6.38 21.90
C CYS A 30 9.90 -6.93 23.01
N LYS A 31 8.59 -6.90 22.77
CA LYS A 31 7.59 -7.42 23.70
C LYS A 31 6.42 -8.04 22.96
N PHE A 32 5.75 -8.97 23.63
CA PHE A 32 4.40 -9.35 23.25
C PHE A 32 3.41 -8.26 23.66
N VAL A 33 2.43 -7.99 22.81
CA VAL A 33 1.38 -6.99 23.05
C VAL A 33 0.02 -7.63 22.79
N GLU A 34 -0.84 -7.64 23.81
CA GLU A 34 -2.23 -8.07 23.65
C GLU A 34 -3.03 -7.04 22.85
N VAL A 35 -3.81 -7.52 21.89
CA VAL A 35 -4.62 -6.71 20.98
C VAL A 35 -6.07 -7.15 21.12
N ALA A 36 -6.92 -6.20 21.54
CA ALA A 36 -8.36 -6.40 21.73
C ALA A 36 -8.72 -7.61 22.63
N ASN A 37 -7.86 -7.97 23.59
CA ASN A 37 -8.03 -9.06 24.55
C ASN A 37 -8.26 -10.46 23.95
N ILE A 38 -7.93 -10.67 22.67
CA ILE A 38 -8.10 -11.98 22.01
C ILE A 38 -6.99 -12.31 21.01
N LYS A 39 -6.03 -11.41 20.82
CA LYS A 39 -4.96 -11.56 19.83
C LYS A 39 -3.63 -11.09 20.37
N CYS A 40 -2.53 -11.65 19.87
CA CYS A 40 -1.17 -11.26 20.26
C CYS A 40 -0.39 -10.64 19.10
N ALA A 41 0.40 -9.61 19.39
CA ALA A 41 1.34 -8.96 18.50
C ALA A 41 2.77 -9.02 19.05
N ILE A 42 3.77 -8.83 18.19
CA ILE A 42 5.16 -8.60 18.60
C ILE A 42 5.53 -7.18 18.20
N GLU A 43 5.98 -6.38 19.15
CA GLU A 43 6.37 -4.99 18.91
C GLU A 43 7.78 -4.74 19.45
N CYS A 44 8.65 -4.20 18.60
CA CYS A 44 10.01 -3.79 18.92
C CYS A 44 10.14 -2.29 18.73
N ASP A 45 10.53 -1.56 19.78
CA ASP A 45 10.78 -0.11 19.70
C ASP A 45 12.08 0.23 20.45
N SER A 46 13.16 0.52 19.71
CA SER A 46 14.44 0.88 20.32
C SER A 46 15.52 1.41 19.38
N GLY A 47 16.47 2.16 19.96
CA GLY A 47 17.75 2.53 19.35
C GLY A 47 18.91 1.57 19.65
N VAL A 48 18.63 0.36 20.14
CA VAL A 48 19.62 -0.69 20.39
C VAL A 48 19.65 -1.67 19.23
N ALA A 49 20.84 -2.22 18.94
CA ALA A 49 21.01 -3.28 17.96
C ALA A 49 20.18 -4.52 18.36
N LEU A 50 19.54 -5.14 17.38
CA LEU A 50 18.65 -6.28 17.58
C LEU A 50 18.95 -7.34 16.53
N ASP A 51 19.24 -8.55 16.98
CA ASP A 51 19.37 -9.72 16.12
C ASP A 51 18.00 -10.39 15.95
N LEU A 52 17.26 -9.93 14.93
CA LEU A 52 15.95 -10.47 14.62
C LEU A 52 15.99 -11.95 14.26
N VAL A 53 17.07 -12.42 13.61
CA VAL A 53 17.20 -13.83 13.21
C VAL A 53 17.33 -14.71 14.44
N ALA A 54 18.21 -14.35 15.38
CA ALA A 54 18.36 -15.08 16.64
C ALA A 54 17.06 -15.05 17.46
N MET A 55 16.38 -13.90 17.50
CA MET A 55 15.11 -13.75 18.21
C MET A 55 14.03 -14.67 17.64
N PHE A 56 13.76 -14.61 16.32
CA PHE A 56 12.71 -15.43 15.72
C PHE A 56 13.07 -16.92 15.70
N LYS A 57 14.34 -17.28 15.62
CA LYS A 57 14.79 -18.67 15.79
C LYS A 57 14.53 -19.19 17.20
N ALA A 58 14.75 -18.37 18.23
CA ALA A 58 14.45 -18.74 19.61
C ALA A 58 12.93 -18.92 19.84
N LEU A 59 12.11 -18.06 19.22
CA LEU A 59 10.65 -18.20 19.25
C LEU A 59 10.20 -19.47 18.52
N GLN A 60 10.77 -19.76 17.34
CA GLN A 60 10.49 -20.99 16.59
C GLN A 60 10.71 -22.25 17.43
N THR A 61 11.78 -22.29 18.23
CA THR A 61 12.11 -23.46 19.07
C THR A 61 11.28 -23.55 20.34
N SER A 62 10.81 -22.41 20.86
CA SER A 62 10.15 -22.36 22.17
C SER A 62 8.63 -22.45 22.08
N LEU A 63 8.04 -21.96 20.99
CA LEU A 63 6.59 -21.92 20.79
C LEU A 63 6.08 -23.21 20.13
N LYS A 64 4.91 -23.68 20.57
CA LYS A 64 4.15 -24.72 19.88
C LYS A 64 3.53 -24.16 18.60
N ALA A 65 3.12 -25.04 17.69
CA ALA A 65 2.62 -24.63 16.36
C ALA A 65 1.41 -23.67 16.45
N GLU A 66 0.51 -23.92 17.39
CA GLU A 66 -0.68 -23.12 17.67
C GLU A 66 -0.38 -21.72 18.25
N GLU A 67 0.81 -21.52 18.82
CA GLU A 67 1.23 -20.27 19.46
C GLU A 67 2.04 -19.36 18.50
N LYS A 68 2.40 -19.85 17.30
CA LYS A 68 3.27 -19.13 16.34
C LYS A 68 2.54 -18.10 15.49
N THR A 69 1.26 -17.86 15.75
CA THR A 69 0.42 -16.95 14.98
C THR A 69 0.21 -15.63 15.72
N PHE A 70 0.58 -14.53 15.08
CA PHE A 70 0.45 -13.19 15.62
C PHE A 70 -0.29 -12.29 14.63
N VAL A 71 -1.00 -11.28 15.14
CA VAL A 71 -1.75 -10.35 14.28
C VAL A 71 -0.88 -9.34 13.59
N ARG A 72 0.22 -8.95 14.24
CA ARG A 72 1.19 -8.05 13.63
C ARG A 72 2.57 -8.23 14.23
N PHE A 73 3.55 -7.95 13.40
CA PHE A 73 4.89 -7.57 13.83
C PHE A 73 5.06 -6.07 13.58
N VAL A 74 5.49 -5.32 14.59
CA VAL A 74 5.86 -3.90 14.48
C VAL A 74 7.35 -3.77 14.77
N LEU A 75 8.08 -3.21 13.80
CA LEU A 75 9.49 -2.88 13.93
C LEU A 75 9.70 -1.38 13.86
N LYS A 76 10.13 -0.82 14.98
CA LYS A 76 10.68 0.53 15.11
C LYS A 76 12.09 0.44 15.67
N ASN A 77 13.08 0.53 14.78
CA ASN A 77 14.48 0.36 15.18
C ASN A 77 15.45 1.25 14.42
N TYR A 78 16.30 1.96 15.17
CA TYR A 78 17.25 2.93 14.63
C TYR A 78 18.68 2.39 14.47
N LYS A 79 18.89 1.07 14.51
CA LYS A 79 20.21 0.40 14.40
C LYS A 79 20.23 -0.75 13.39
N ILE A 80 19.11 -1.40 13.14
CA ILE A 80 19.01 -2.43 12.10
C ILE A 80 19.17 -1.76 10.73
N THR A 81 20.08 -2.29 9.92
CA THR A 81 20.39 -1.78 8.58
C THR A 81 19.83 -2.65 7.45
N GLU A 82 19.55 -3.93 7.74
CA GLU A 82 19.00 -4.88 6.79
C GLU A 82 17.97 -5.82 7.44
N LEU A 83 16.90 -6.15 6.71
CA LEU A 83 16.09 -7.34 6.97
C LEU A 83 16.62 -8.51 6.12
N PRO A 84 17.25 -9.52 6.73
CA PRO A 84 17.85 -10.63 6.00
C PRO A 84 16.81 -11.62 5.48
N ALA A 85 17.24 -12.55 4.63
CA ALA A 85 16.39 -13.63 4.13
C ALA A 85 15.80 -14.48 5.27
N ASN A 86 14.53 -14.86 5.14
CA ASN A 86 13.81 -15.73 6.08
C ASN A 86 13.84 -15.27 7.54
N VAL A 87 13.89 -13.95 7.79
CA VAL A 87 14.08 -13.40 9.15
C VAL A 87 13.03 -13.89 10.15
N PHE A 88 11.81 -14.19 9.72
CA PHE A 88 10.69 -14.62 10.58
C PHE A 88 10.63 -16.13 10.87
N ALA A 89 11.54 -16.94 10.32
CA ALA A 89 11.50 -18.40 10.44
C ALA A 89 10.11 -18.98 10.10
N ASP A 90 9.43 -19.64 11.05
CA ASP A 90 8.06 -20.15 10.90
C ASP A 90 7.02 -19.38 11.74
N ILE A 91 7.39 -18.18 12.23
CA ILE A 91 6.48 -17.30 12.94
C ILE A 91 5.59 -16.57 11.93
N LEU A 92 4.28 -16.60 12.16
CA LEU A 92 3.28 -16.19 11.19
C LEU A 92 2.62 -14.88 11.60
N PHE A 93 2.54 -13.93 10.67
CA PHE A 93 1.95 -12.61 10.90
C PHE A 93 0.83 -12.30 9.90
N ASP A 94 -0.31 -11.79 10.39
CA ASP A 94 -1.33 -11.22 9.50
C ASP A 94 -0.88 -9.86 8.91
N ALA A 95 -0.07 -9.09 9.65
CA ALA A 95 0.46 -7.80 9.22
C ALA A 95 1.94 -7.61 9.62
N ILE A 96 2.71 -6.96 8.76
CA ILE A 96 4.08 -6.53 9.05
C ILE A 96 4.14 -5.01 8.90
N ILE A 97 4.60 -4.32 9.93
CA ILE A 97 4.69 -2.86 9.99
C ILE A 97 6.13 -2.52 10.35
N ILE A 98 6.82 -1.81 9.46
CA ILE A 98 8.17 -1.30 9.66
C ILE A 98 8.06 0.22 9.63
N GLU A 99 8.25 0.87 10.78
CA GLU A 99 8.03 2.30 10.93
C GLU A 99 9.19 2.98 11.66
N ASP A 100 9.52 4.20 11.25
CA ASP A 100 10.59 5.01 11.84
C ASP A 100 11.95 4.28 11.93
N SER A 101 12.19 3.28 11.08
CA SER A 101 13.43 2.50 11.05
C SER A 101 14.47 3.19 10.16
N THR A 102 14.94 4.35 10.60
CA THR A 102 15.73 5.29 9.77
C THR A 102 17.09 4.76 9.30
N SER A 103 17.64 3.74 9.97
CA SER A 103 18.88 3.08 9.55
C SER A 103 18.66 1.90 8.61
N LEU A 104 17.42 1.42 8.44
CA LEU A 104 17.13 0.28 7.58
C LEU A 104 17.22 0.71 6.11
N LYS A 105 18.23 0.16 5.41
CA LYS A 105 18.52 0.46 4.01
C LYS A 105 18.13 -0.65 3.05
N LYS A 106 18.06 -1.89 3.55
CA LYS A 106 17.84 -3.07 2.72
C LYS A 106 16.78 -3.99 3.30
N ILE A 107 15.94 -4.52 2.43
CA ILE A 107 15.06 -5.66 2.72
C ILE A 107 15.39 -6.71 1.68
N HIS A 108 15.91 -7.85 2.11
CA HIS A 108 16.26 -8.94 1.22
C HIS A 108 15.01 -9.45 0.48
N SER A 109 15.15 -9.86 -0.79
CA SER A 109 14.06 -10.39 -1.64
C SER A 109 13.33 -11.62 -1.08
N ALA A 110 13.89 -12.26 -0.07
CA ALA A 110 13.38 -13.45 0.61
C ALA A 110 13.08 -13.20 2.09
N ALA A 111 13.06 -11.94 2.53
CA ALA A 111 12.88 -11.59 3.95
C ALA A 111 11.58 -12.16 4.52
N PHE A 112 10.50 -12.14 3.73
CA PHE A 112 9.16 -12.54 4.17
C PHE A 112 8.79 -14.00 3.85
N ASN A 113 9.69 -14.81 3.28
CA ASN A 113 9.38 -16.20 2.89
C ASN A 113 8.81 -17.03 4.06
N GLY A 114 9.37 -16.83 5.26
CA GLY A 114 8.84 -17.37 6.51
C GLY A 114 7.46 -16.79 6.82
N GLY A 115 6.40 -17.56 6.58
CA GLY A 115 5.02 -17.14 6.84
C GLY A 115 4.40 -16.24 5.77
N ALA A 116 5.01 -16.12 4.59
CA ALA A 116 4.55 -15.25 3.49
C ALA A 116 3.05 -15.38 3.17
N TYR A 117 2.54 -16.62 3.19
CA TYR A 117 1.14 -16.94 2.87
C TYR A 117 0.14 -16.32 3.85
N ARG A 118 0.58 -15.87 5.03
CA ARG A 118 -0.31 -15.29 6.03
C ARG A 118 -0.41 -13.77 5.96
N VAL A 119 0.62 -13.11 5.43
CA VAL A 119 0.71 -11.64 5.44
C VAL A 119 -0.35 -11.05 4.52
N LYS A 120 -1.26 -10.27 5.09
CA LYS A 120 -2.34 -9.54 4.40
C LYS A 120 -2.10 -8.04 4.33
N ARG A 121 -1.19 -7.51 5.17
CA ARG A 121 -0.83 -6.09 5.19
C ARG A 121 0.68 -5.93 5.37
N LEU A 122 1.26 -5.05 4.56
CA LEU A 122 2.65 -4.61 4.68
C LEU A 122 2.68 -3.09 4.65
N ASP A 123 3.15 -2.51 5.75
CA ASP A 123 3.37 -1.08 5.88
C ASP A 123 4.86 -0.82 6.08
N ILE A 124 5.46 -0.01 5.21
CA ILE A 124 6.82 0.52 5.36
C ILE A 124 6.69 2.04 5.38
N ILE A 125 6.95 2.63 6.54
CA ILE A 125 6.66 4.05 6.83
C ILE A 125 7.91 4.71 7.38
N ASN A 126 8.28 5.87 6.84
CA ASN A 126 9.41 6.68 7.32
C ASN A 126 10.71 5.86 7.50
N THR A 127 10.98 4.98 6.53
CA THR A 127 12.06 3.99 6.57
C THR A 127 12.76 4.01 5.22
N PRO A 128 13.97 4.59 5.10
CA PRO A 128 14.62 4.88 3.82
C PRO A 128 15.27 3.63 3.22
N VAL A 129 14.44 2.66 2.85
CA VAL A 129 14.81 1.38 2.23
C VAL A 129 15.27 1.57 0.78
N ASN A 130 16.24 2.45 0.55
CA ASN A 130 16.79 2.73 -0.76
C ASN A 130 18.17 3.38 -0.70
N GLU A 131 19.22 2.59 -0.54
CA GLU A 131 20.59 3.00 -0.88
C GLU A 131 21.27 1.92 -1.75
N ALA A 132 21.57 2.31 -3.00
CA ALA A 132 22.62 1.78 -3.88
C ALA A 132 22.50 0.39 -4.54
N THR A 133 21.67 -0.55 -4.09
CA THR A 133 21.41 -1.80 -4.82
C THR A 133 19.98 -1.82 -5.34
N VAL A 134 19.82 -1.49 -6.62
CA VAL A 134 18.64 -1.66 -7.49
C VAL A 134 17.39 -2.15 -6.74
N GLY A 135 16.38 -1.29 -6.60
CA GLY A 135 15.12 -1.53 -5.87
C GLY A 135 14.31 -2.79 -6.22
N SER A 136 14.81 -3.67 -7.09
CA SER A 136 14.34 -5.02 -7.31
C SER A 136 14.18 -5.86 -6.04
N ASP A 137 15.07 -5.75 -5.04
CA ASP A 137 15.00 -6.61 -3.85
C ASP A 137 13.74 -6.35 -3.01
N LEU A 138 13.38 -5.08 -2.79
CA LEU A 138 12.16 -4.73 -2.07
C LEU A 138 10.91 -5.22 -2.80
N PHE A 139 10.80 -4.93 -4.09
CA PHE A 139 9.64 -5.35 -4.87
C PHE A 139 9.56 -6.87 -5.06
N ALA A 140 10.70 -7.57 -5.09
CA ALA A 140 10.74 -9.03 -5.07
C ALA A 140 10.23 -9.58 -3.73
N ALA A 141 10.64 -8.97 -2.60
CA ALA A 141 10.12 -9.33 -1.28
C ALA A 141 8.60 -9.07 -1.17
N ILE A 142 8.10 -7.96 -1.73
CA ILE A 142 6.66 -7.67 -1.77
C ILE A 142 5.91 -8.74 -2.60
N GLN A 143 6.45 -9.09 -3.77
CA GLN A 143 5.85 -10.11 -4.65
C GLN A 143 5.86 -11.52 -4.05
N SER A 144 6.71 -11.79 -3.04
CA SER A 144 6.72 -13.08 -2.35
C SER A 144 5.51 -13.28 -1.43
N LEU A 145 4.64 -12.28 -1.26
CA LEU A 145 3.47 -12.30 -0.38
C LEU A 145 2.18 -12.58 -1.17
N PRO A 146 1.75 -13.85 -1.33
CA PRO A 146 0.67 -14.21 -2.25
C PRO A 146 -0.72 -13.72 -1.81
N ASN A 147 -0.92 -13.49 -0.50
CA ASN A 147 -2.19 -13.08 0.09
C ASN A 147 -2.19 -11.62 0.56
N LEU A 148 -1.20 -10.82 0.11
CA LEU A 148 -1.11 -9.42 0.47
C LEU A 148 -2.33 -8.66 -0.09
N ALA A 149 -3.09 -8.02 0.78
CA ALA A 149 -4.27 -7.24 0.43
C ALA A 149 -4.03 -5.72 0.52
N ASN A 150 -3.12 -5.28 1.40
CA ASN A 150 -2.84 -3.86 1.64
C ASN A 150 -1.33 -3.62 1.65
N LEU A 151 -0.88 -2.66 0.84
CA LEU A 151 0.51 -2.24 0.76
C LEU A 151 0.62 -0.73 0.97
N ARG A 152 1.48 -0.30 1.89
CA ARG A 152 1.79 1.12 2.14
C ARG A 152 3.29 1.34 2.09
N LEU A 153 3.75 2.20 1.19
CA LEU A 153 5.14 2.63 1.03
C LEU A 153 5.20 4.15 1.20
N ILE A 154 5.35 4.60 2.45
CA ILE A 154 5.23 6.02 2.83
C ILE A 154 6.57 6.55 3.30
N LYS A 155 7.08 7.64 2.70
CA LYS A 155 8.38 8.22 3.07
C LYS A 155 9.50 7.18 3.10
N THR A 156 9.57 6.32 2.09
CA THR A 156 10.54 5.22 1.99
C THR A 156 11.79 5.57 1.20
N ASN A 157 11.92 6.83 0.77
CA ASN A 157 13.01 7.33 -0.06
C ASN A 157 13.17 6.57 -1.40
N LEU A 158 12.09 5.97 -1.91
CA LEU A 158 12.09 5.32 -3.22
C LEU A 158 12.53 6.30 -4.30
N THR A 159 13.41 5.86 -5.20
CA THR A 159 13.83 6.64 -6.38
C THR A 159 13.15 6.18 -7.66
N MET A 160 12.71 4.93 -7.69
CA MET A 160 12.06 4.31 -8.84
C MET A 160 11.10 3.22 -8.40
N ILE A 161 9.96 3.11 -9.08
CA ILE A 161 9.16 1.88 -9.13
C ILE A 161 9.57 1.16 -10.43
N PRO A 162 10.26 0.02 -10.36
CA PRO A 162 10.78 -0.65 -11.54
C PRO A 162 9.66 -1.23 -12.42
N ALA A 163 10.01 -1.63 -13.63
CA ALA A 163 9.08 -2.34 -14.49
C ALA A 163 8.62 -3.65 -13.82
N SER A 164 7.33 -3.99 -13.96
CA SER A 164 6.76 -5.21 -13.37
C SER A 164 6.96 -5.34 -11.85
N ALA A 165 7.03 -4.21 -11.14
CA ALA A 165 7.27 -4.15 -9.70
C ALA A 165 6.21 -4.88 -8.86
N ILE A 166 4.93 -4.69 -9.21
CA ILE A 166 3.78 -5.27 -8.52
C ILE A 166 2.93 -5.96 -9.58
N LYS A 167 3.13 -7.28 -9.72
CA LYS A 167 2.44 -8.07 -10.76
C LYS A 167 1.78 -9.32 -10.21
N SER A 168 0.64 -9.69 -10.79
CA SER A 168 -0.07 -10.97 -10.53
C SER A 168 -0.39 -11.22 -9.03
N MET A 169 -0.54 -10.15 -8.25
CA MET A 169 -0.89 -10.22 -6.83
C MET A 169 -2.42 -10.24 -6.71
N ASN A 170 -2.99 -11.44 -6.75
CA ASN A 170 -4.42 -11.67 -6.91
C ASN A 170 -5.29 -11.18 -5.74
N GLU A 171 -4.70 -11.08 -4.54
CA GLU A 171 -5.40 -10.63 -3.33
C GLU A 171 -5.23 -9.13 -3.06
N LEU A 172 -4.38 -8.42 -3.83
CA LEU A 172 -4.03 -7.04 -3.56
C LEU A 172 -5.20 -6.11 -3.87
N MET A 173 -5.66 -5.38 -2.85
CA MET A 173 -6.83 -4.50 -2.90
C MET A 173 -6.46 -3.02 -2.85
N HIS A 174 -5.45 -2.67 -2.05
CA HIS A 174 -5.07 -1.28 -1.82
C HIS A 174 -3.55 -1.10 -1.85
N ILE A 175 -3.11 -0.13 -2.64
CA ILE A 175 -1.70 0.29 -2.73
C ILE A 175 -1.64 1.79 -2.47
N TYR A 176 -0.79 2.18 -1.52
CA TYR A 176 -0.51 3.58 -1.19
C TYR A 176 0.99 3.83 -1.27
N ILE A 177 1.39 4.73 -2.18
CA ILE A 177 2.79 5.14 -2.38
C ILE A 177 2.82 6.65 -2.17
N GLU A 178 3.22 7.05 -0.96
CA GLU A 178 3.02 8.42 -0.52
C GLU A 178 4.33 9.06 -0.07
N GLN A 179 4.51 10.35 -0.38
CA GLN A 179 5.57 11.17 0.19
C GLN A 179 6.99 10.63 -0.07
N ASN A 180 7.20 9.90 -1.18
CA ASN A 180 8.51 9.47 -1.63
C ASN A 180 9.13 10.58 -2.49
N LYS A 181 9.68 11.60 -1.81
CA LYS A 181 10.22 12.81 -2.44
C LYS A 181 11.41 12.59 -3.38
N ALA A 182 11.98 11.39 -3.43
CA ALA A 182 13.05 11.02 -4.34
C ALA A 182 12.56 10.23 -5.57
N LEU A 183 11.27 9.89 -5.63
CA LEU A 183 10.70 9.01 -6.66
C LEU A 183 10.62 9.76 -7.99
N LYS A 184 11.44 9.34 -8.95
CA LYS A 184 11.56 10.00 -10.27
C LYS A 184 10.83 9.27 -11.37
N ILE A 185 10.81 7.94 -11.32
CA ILE A 185 10.36 7.12 -12.44
C ILE A 185 9.40 6.03 -11.96
N ILE A 186 8.26 5.91 -12.66
CA ILE A 186 7.39 4.75 -12.59
C ILE A 186 7.56 3.96 -13.90
N GLY A 187 8.07 2.74 -13.78
CA GLY A 187 8.40 1.87 -14.90
C GLY A 187 7.19 1.42 -15.70
N HIS A 188 7.45 0.93 -16.92
CA HIS A 188 6.42 0.30 -17.74
C HIS A 188 5.91 -0.97 -17.05
N ASN A 189 4.63 -1.26 -17.17
CA ASN A 189 3.96 -2.39 -16.54
C ASN A 189 4.19 -2.48 -15.02
N ALA A 190 4.42 -1.35 -14.33
CA ALA A 190 4.72 -1.34 -12.89
C ALA A 190 3.62 -2.02 -12.05
N PHE A 191 2.36 -1.88 -12.46
CA PHE A 191 1.19 -2.45 -11.78
C PHE A 191 0.40 -3.35 -12.75
N MET A 192 0.77 -4.64 -12.81
CA MET A 192 0.24 -5.56 -13.82
C MET A 192 -0.66 -6.65 -13.22
N ASN A 193 -1.82 -6.92 -13.83
CA ASN A 193 -2.70 -8.04 -13.46
C ASN A 193 -3.04 -8.08 -11.96
N LEU A 194 -3.74 -7.05 -11.48
CA LEU A 194 -4.17 -6.90 -10.09
C LEU A 194 -5.72 -6.98 -10.02
N PRO A 195 -6.30 -8.19 -10.13
CA PRO A 195 -7.73 -8.35 -10.42
C PRO A 195 -8.67 -7.87 -9.30
N LYS A 196 -8.21 -7.87 -8.04
CA LYS A 196 -8.97 -7.39 -6.87
C LYS A 196 -8.65 -5.95 -6.47
N LEU A 197 -7.75 -5.27 -7.20
CA LEU A 197 -7.33 -3.92 -6.83
C LEU A 197 -8.52 -2.96 -6.89
N LYS A 198 -8.69 -2.18 -5.83
CA LYS A 198 -9.74 -1.17 -5.69
C LYS A 198 -9.15 0.24 -5.70
N THR A 199 -7.97 0.41 -5.10
CA THR A 199 -7.32 1.71 -4.99
C THR A 199 -5.82 1.58 -5.25
N LEU A 200 -5.31 2.39 -6.16
CA LEU A 200 -3.90 2.71 -6.31
C LEU A 200 -3.74 4.22 -6.09
N GLU A 201 -3.14 4.60 -4.97
CA GLU A 201 -2.84 5.99 -4.66
C GLU A 201 -1.32 6.22 -4.72
N ILE A 202 -0.94 7.17 -5.57
CA ILE A 202 0.38 7.77 -5.67
C ILE A 202 0.15 9.23 -5.29
N LYS A 203 0.74 9.67 -4.18
CA LYS A 203 0.46 11.00 -3.63
C LYS A 203 1.69 11.67 -3.03
N ASP A 204 1.80 12.98 -3.21
CA ASP A 204 2.88 13.80 -2.65
C ASP A 204 4.29 13.32 -3.09
N ASN A 205 4.42 12.74 -4.29
CA ASN A 205 5.70 12.28 -4.85
C ASN A 205 6.24 13.32 -5.85
N ALA A 206 6.52 14.53 -5.35
CA ALA A 206 6.82 15.71 -6.15
C ALA A 206 8.07 15.67 -7.08
N ALA A 207 8.83 14.57 -7.08
CA ALA A 207 10.01 14.40 -7.93
C ALA A 207 9.76 13.54 -9.18
N ILE A 208 8.52 13.11 -9.43
CA ILE A 208 8.20 12.25 -10.58
C ILE A 208 8.45 13.01 -11.89
N GLU A 209 9.48 12.56 -12.61
CA GLU A 209 9.85 13.07 -13.92
C GLU A 209 9.13 12.31 -15.04
N LYS A 210 8.92 10.99 -14.88
CA LYS A 210 8.28 10.13 -15.90
C LYS A 210 7.45 9.00 -15.31
N ILE A 211 6.24 8.84 -15.84
CA ILE A 211 5.43 7.64 -15.76
C ILE A 211 5.40 7.02 -17.15
N LEU A 212 6.10 5.88 -17.30
CA LEU A 212 6.36 5.29 -18.60
C LEU A 212 5.09 4.67 -19.22
N TYR A 213 5.20 4.28 -20.48
CA TYR A 213 4.12 3.66 -21.25
C TYR A 213 3.57 2.43 -20.53
N THR A 214 2.25 2.26 -20.60
CA THR A 214 1.53 1.12 -20.03
C THR A 214 1.95 0.88 -18.58
N ALA A 215 2.03 1.92 -17.74
CA ALA A 215 2.46 1.76 -16.34
C ALA A 215 1.42 1.01 -15.50
N PHE A 216 0.14 1.09 -15.88
CA PHE A 216 -1.00 0.58 -15.12
C PHE A 216 -1.82 -0.50 -15.86
N PRO A 217 -1.25 -1.59 -16.44
CA PRO A 217 -2.02 -2.64 -17.13
C PRO A 217 -2.77 -3.52 -16.12
N ILE A 218 -3.71 -2.92 -15.40
CA ILE A 218 -4.46 -3.51 -14.31
C ILE A 218 -5.69 -4.15 -14.92
N SER A 219 -5.58 -5.45 -15.17
CA SER A 219 -6.66 -6.24 -15.73
C SER A 219 -7.52 -6.85 -14.62
N SER A 220 -8.84 -6.83 -14.81
CA SER A 220 -9.78 -7.65 -14.04
C SER A 220 -10.90 -8.09 -14.97
N VAL A 221 -10.83 -9.33 -15.46
CA VAL A 221 -11.78 -9.85 -16.46
C VAL A 221 -13.22 -9.93 -15.92
N ALA A 222 -13.41 -9.84 -14.59
CA ALA A 222 -14.70 -10.06 -13.93
C ALA A 222 -15.26 -8.85 -13.15
N SER A 223 -14.49 -7.76 -12.95
CA SER A 223 -14.95 -6.66 -12.09
C SER A 223 -15.62 -5.55 -12.89
N LYS A 224 -16.87 -5.24 -12.52
CA LYS A 224 -17.60 -4.05 -12.97
C LYS A 224 -17.37 -2.83 -12.09
N ASP A 225 -16.71 -3.02 -10.94
CA ASP A 225 -16.42 -1.93 -10.02
C ASP A 225 -15.27 -1.09 -10.57
N PRO A 226 -15.40 0.24 -10.58
CA PRO A 226 -14.32 1.10 -11.03
C PRO A 226 -13.11 0.98 -10.10
N LEU A 227 -11.93 0.82 -10.70
CA LEU A 227 -10.67 0.98 -10.01
C LEU A 227 -10.41 2.48 -9.79
N GLU A 228 -10.03 2.89 -8.59
CA GLU A 228 -9.53 4.23 -8.34
C GLU A 228 -8.02 4.28 -8.55
N ILE A 229 -7.58 5.05 -9.55
CA ILE A 229 -6.17 5.43 -9.72
C ILE A 229 -6.05 6.89 -9.33
N ARG A 230 -5.27 7.18 -8.29
CA ARG A 230 -5.16 8.51 -7.70
C ARG A 230 -3.72 8.97 -7.81
N LEU A 231 -3.48 9.98 -8.64
CA LEU A 231 -2.21 10.68 -8.85
C LEU A 231 -2.38 12.10 -8.31
N ILE A 232 -2.06 12.33 -7.04
CA ILE A 232 -2.47 13.53 -6.30
C ILE A 232 -1.26 14.28 -5.77
N ALA A 233 -1.15 15.58 -6.03
CA ALA A 233 -0.06 16.41 -5.49
C ALA A 233 1.35 15.87 -5.85
N ASP A 234 1.48 15.20 -6.99
CA ASP A 234 2.72 14.58 -7.45
C ASP A 234 3.57 15.53 -8.32
N HIS A 235 3.12 16.78 -8.51
CA HIS A 235 3.74 17.80 -9.35
C HIS A 235 3.93 17.33 -10.81
N LEU A 236 3.01 16.51 -11.32
CA LEU A 236 3.08 15.99 -12.67
C LEU A 236 2.90 17.11 -13.71
N THR A 237 3.70 17.06 -14.76
CA THR A 237 3.56 17.93 -15.93
C THR A 237 3.07 17.12 -17.13
N TYR A 238 2.68 17.78 -18.22
CA TYR A 238 2.30 17.05 -19.45
C TYR A 238 3.44 16.19 -20.00
N ASP A 239 4.70 16.52 -19.70
CA ASP A 239 5.86 15.73 -20.10
C ASP A 239 6.12 14.55 -19.14
N SER A 240 5.53 14.56 -17.95
CA SER A 240 5.61 13.44 -17.01
C SER A 240 4.84 12.21 -17.49
N LEU A 241 3.89 12.39 -18.42
CA LEU A 241 3.02 11.34 -18.96
C LEU A 241 3.28 11.14 -20.46
N VAL A 242 3.03 9.94 -20.96
CA VAL A 242 3.04 9.63 -22.39
C VAL A 242 1.64 9.18 -22.84
N ALA A 243 1.37 9.24 -24.15
CA ALA A 243 0.05 8.91 -24.71
C ALA A 243 -0.48 7.53 -24.31
N THR A 244 0.43 6.59 -24.06
CA THR A 244 0.13 5.19 -23.76
C THR A 244 0.25 4.86 -22.27
N THR A 245 0.43 5.86 -21.38
CA THR A 245 0.60 5.64 -19.92
C THR A 245 -0.53 4.81 -19.32
N PHE A 246 -1.77 5.05 -19.76
CA PHE A 246 -2.99 4.39 -19.25
C PHE A 246 -3.52 3.27 -20.16
N ASP A 247 -2.74 2.83 -21.13
CA ASP A 247 -3.16 1.73 -22.01
C ASP A 247 -3.25 0.39 -21.24
N ALA A 248 -3.99 -0.55 -21.83
CA ALA A 248 -4.16 -1.92 -21.34
C ALA A 248 -4.83 -2.06 -19.96
N ILE A 249 -5.55 -1.03 -19.49
CA ILE A 249 -6.47 -1.17 -18.36
C ILE A 249 -7.78 -1.84 -18.78
N ASN A 250 -7.96 -3.11 -18.42
CA ASN A 250 -9.13 -3.90 -18.85
C ASN A 250 -10.23 -3.94 -17.78
N ARG A 251 -10.65 -2.76 -17.30
CA ARG A 251 -11.80 -2.54 -16.38
C ARG A 251 -12.13 -1.04 -16.30
N PRO A 252 -13.30 -0.63 -15.78
CA PRO A 252 -13.60 0.78 -15.54
C PRO A 252 -12.62 1.42 -14.54
N VAL A 253 -12.29 2.70 -14.73
CA VAL A 253 -11.36 3.46 -13.88
C VAL A 253 -11.89 4.85 -13.57
N ASN A 254 -11.82 5.21 -12.29
CA ASN A 254 -11.89 6.60 -11.84
C ASN A 254 -10.46 7.11 -11.68
N LEU A 255 -10.00 7.94 -12.62
CA LEU A 255 -8.65 8.49 -12.64
C LEU A 255 -8.65 9.88 -12.01
N TYR A 256 -8.06 10.00 -10.83
CA TYR A 256 -7.84 11.27 -10.16
C TYR A 256 -6.45 11.79 -10.52
N VAL A 257 -6.37 12.98 -11.11
CA VAL A 257 -5.11 13.68 -11.47
C VAL A 257 -5.04 15.06 -10.81
N THR A 258 -5.67 15.20 -9.65
CA THR A 258 -5.86 16.46 -8.92
C THR A 258 -4.58 16.99 -8.28
N ASP A 259 -4.48 18.30 -8.12
CA ASP A 259 -3.37 19.00 -7.44
C ASP A 259 -2.01 18.81 -8.14
N ASN A 260 -2.03 18.61 -9.46
CA ASN A 260 -0.81 18.57 -10.28
C ASN A 260 -0.57 19.88 -11.06
N GLY A 261 -1.52 20.83 -10.99
CA GLY A 261 -1.43 22.09 -11.72
C GLY A 261 -1.74 21.98 -13.22
N PHE A 262 -2.48 20.94 -13.64
CA PHE A 262 -2.91 20.79 -15.03
C PHE A 262 -3.97 21.85 -15.40
N GLN A 263 -3.60 22.75 -16.31
CA GLN A 263 -4.51 23.78 -16.80
C GLN A 263 -5.72 23.22 -17.57
N TYR A 264 -5.53 22.13 -18.34
CA TYR A 264 -6.57 21.46 -19.12
C TYR A 264 -6.28 19.95 -19.22
N ILE A 265 -7.27 19.16 -19.67
CA ILE A 265 -7.08 17.73 -19.95
C ILE A 265 -6.50 17.57 -21.37
N LYS A 266 -5.19 17.32 -21.47
CA LYS A 266 -4.50 17.24 -22.76
C LYS A 266 -4.90 16.01 -23.57
N GLN A 267 -5.55 16.23 -24.72
CA GLN A 267 -6.09 15.17 -25.59
C GLN A 267 -5.09 14.06 -25.89
N SER A 268 -3.85 14.41 -26.27
CA SER A 268 -2.82 13.44 -26.67
C SER A 268 -2.41 12.46 -25.56
N ILE A 269 -2.77 12.73 -24.30
CA ILE A 269 -2.49 11.87 -23.14
C ILE A 269 -3.74 11.06 -22.76
N PHE A 270 -4.90 11.71 -22.73
CA PHE A 270 -6.09 11.16 -22.08
C PHE A 270 -7.14 10.60 -23.05
N GLU A 271 -7.06 10.88 -24.36
CA GLU A 271 -8.04 10.39 -25.33
C GLU A 271 -8.06 8.85 -25.42
N GLY A 272 -6.87 8.22 -25.39
CA GLY A 272 -6.75 6.75 -25.38
C GLY A 272 -7.47 6.13 -24.19
N PHE A 273 -7.30 6.72 -23.01
CA PHE A 273 -7.92 6.27 -21.76
C PHE A 273 -9.46 6.34 -21.81
N VAL A 274 -10.05 7.46 -22.25
CA VAL A 274 -11.51 7.59 -22.30
C VAL A 274 -12.13 6.75 -23.42
N LYS A 275 -11.40 6.55 -24.53
CA LYS A 275 -11.84 5.71 -25.65
C LYS A 275 -11.82 4.22 -25.29
N GLN A 276 -10.89 3.79 -24.44
CA GLN A 276 -10.73 2.39 -24.05
C GLN A 276 -11.96 1.84 -23.33
N ASN A 277 -12.63 2.66 -22.52
CA ASN A 277 -13.82 2.23 -21.78
C ASN A 277 -14.76 3.43 -21.54
N PRO A 278 -16.04 3.36 -21.94
CA PRO A 278 -16.99 4.45 -21.77
C PRO A 278 -17.35 4.75 -20.31
N LEU A 279 -16.99 3.87 -19.37
CA LEU A 279 -17.17 4.07 -17.93
C LEU A 279 -15.93 4.70 -17.26
N ASN A 280 -14.87 5.00 -18.02
CA ASN A 280 -13.70 5.69 -17.48
C ASN A 280 -14.04 7.15 -17.20
N VAL A 281 -13.61 7.62 -16.03
CA VAL A 281 -13.83 8.99 -15.55
C VAL A 281 -12.49 9.64 -15.27
N ILE A 282 -12.35 10.92 -15.63
CA ILE A 282 -11.20 11.75 -15.26
C ILE A 282 -11.67 12.77 -14.24
N ILE A 283 -11.16 12.66 -13.02
CA ILE A 283 -11.34 13.65 -11.96
C ILE A 283 -10.06 14.50 -11.90
N SER A 284 -10.16 15.74 -12.35
CA SER A 284 -9.06 16.71 -12.30
C SER A 284 -9.52 17.96 -11.56
N ASP A 285 -8.60 18.83 -11.21
CA ASP A 285 -8.82 20.22 -10.85
C ASP A 285 -8.35 21.07 -12.02
N THR A 286 -9.11 21.08 -13.12
CA THR A 286 -8.68 21.77 -14.34
C THR A 286 -9.47 23.05 -14.57
N ASP A 287 -8.99 23.95 -15.44
CA ASP A 287 -9.79 25.09 -15.88
C ASP A 287 -10.82 24.64 -16.93
N CYS A 288 -12.07 24.51 -16.50
CA CYS A 288 -13.14 24.03 -17.35
C CYS A 288 -13.55 25.00 -18.45
N GLU A 289 -13.16 26.28 -18.39
CA GLU A 289 -13.41 27.24 -19.46
C GLU A 289 -12.33 27.16 -20.55
N ASP A 290 -11.20 26.50 -20.29
CA ASP A 290 -10.12 26.36 -21.26
C ASP A 290 -10.62 25.59 -22.50
N THR A 291 -10.48 26.21 -23.67
CA THR A 291 -10.90 25.65 -24.96
C THR A 291 -10.15 24.38 -25.34
N ASN A 292 -8.98 24.12 -24.76
CA ASN A 292 -8.24 22.87 -24.95
C ASN A 292 -8.99 21.64 -24.38
N ASN A 293 -10.06 21.83 -23.61
CA ASN A 293 -10.96 20.76 -23.17
C ASN A 293 -12.07 20.42 -24.19
N ASP A 294 -12.18 21.15 -25.30
CA ASP A 294 -13.27 21.00 -26.28
C ASP A 294 -13.41 19.59 -26.84
N TRP A 295 -12.29 18.90 -27.05
CA TRP A 295 -12.30 17.52 -27.55
C TRP A 295 -13.08 16.60 -26.61
N LEU A 296 -12.93 16.79 -25.28
CA LEU A 296 -13.59 15.99 -24.27
C LEU A 296 -15.07 16.39 -24.15
N ARG A 297 -15.35 17.70 -24.13
CA ARG A 297 -16.73 18.24 -24.11
C ARG A 297 -17.59 17.77 -25.29
N LYS A 298 -17.04 17.87 -26.50
CA LYS A 298 -17.79 17.63 -27.75
C LYS A 298 -17.88 16.15 -28.08
N THR A 299 -16.82 15.39 -27.82
CA THR A 299 -16.71 13.98 -28.24
C THR A 299 -17.15 13.01 -27.15
N TYR A 300 -16.92 13.35 -25.88
CA TYR A 300 -17.18 12.49 -24.71
C TYR A 300 -18.00 13.23 -23.63
N PRO A 301 -19.19 13.75 -23.95
CA PRO A 301 -19.96 14.63 -23.06
C PRO A 301 -20.38 13.96 -21.74
N LYS A 302 -20.49 12.62 -21.70
CA LYS A 302 -20.79 11.88 -20.46
C LYS A 302 -19.61 11.95 -19.50
N GLN A 303 -18.42 11.57 -19.95
CA GLN A 303 -17.20 11.62 -19.17
C GLN A 303 -16.81 13.05 -18.78
N TRP A 304 -17.14 14.05 -19.62
CA TRP A 304 -16.96 15.46 -19.29
C TRP A 304 -17.75 15.89 -18.04
N ASN A 305 -19.00 15.42 -17.88
CA ASN A 305 -19.84 15.81 -16.74
C ASN A 305 -19.27 15.36 -15.39
N ASP A 306 -18.36 14.40 -15.38
CA ASP A 306 -17.71 13.87 -14.19
C ASP A 306 -16.36 14.57 -13.88
N VAL A 307 -15.92 15.49 -14.75
CA VAL A 307 -14.69 16.28 -14.53
C VAL A 307 -14.97 17.39 -13.51
N ASN A 308 -14.20 17.40 -12.41
CA ASN A 308 -14.25 18.51 -11.46
C ASN A 308 -13.51 19.75 -12.00
N CYS A 309 -14.08 20.93 -11.79
CA CYS A 309 -13.52 22.19 -12.26
C CYS A 309 -12.94 22.98 -11.07
N PHE A 310 -11.74 23.56 -11.20
CA PHE A 310 -11.20 24.51 -10.21
C PHE A 310 -12.20 25.65 -9.90
N GLY A 311 -13.01 26.02 -10.89
CA GLY A 311 -13.97 27.14 -10.84
C GLY A 311 -15.35 26.83 -10.28
N LEU A 312 -15.81 25.57 -10.19
CA LEU A 312 -17.19 25.28 -9.75
C LEU A 312 -17.37 25.33 -8.23
N MET A 313 -16.33 25.03 -7.44
CA MET A 313 -16.35 25.32 -6.00
C MET A 313 -16.37 26.84 -5.71
N ASN A 314 -15.76 27.65 -6.58
CA ASN A 314 -15.80 29.11 -6.46
C ASN A 314 -17.09 29.74 -7.04
N ALA A 315 -17.74 29.11 -8.02
CA ALA A 315 -19.02 29.57 -8.57
C ALA A 315 -20.17 29.34 -7.58
N GLN A 316 -20.21 28.19 -6.89
CA GLN A 316 -21.16 27.97 -5.79
C GLN A 316 -20.88 28.92 -4.60
N ALA A 317 -19.60 29.18 -4.26
CA ALA A 317 -19.25 30.16 -3.24
C ALA A 317 -19.56 31.63 -3.62
N ARG A 318 -19.64 31.95 -4.92
CA ARG A 318 -20.05 33.29 -5.42
C ARG A 318 -21.57 33.46 -5.48
N LEU A 319 -22.32 32.39 -5.75
CA LEU A 319 -23.80 32.41 -5.72
C LEU A 319 -24.36 32.67 -4.30
N PHE A 320 -23.67 32.21 -3.24
CA PHE A 320 -24.08 32.51 -1.86
C PHE A 320 -23.63 33.89 -1.33
N LYS A 321 -22.75 34.62 -2.05
CA LYS A 321 -22.37 36.01 -1.70
C LYS A 321 -23.22 37.07 -2.42
N GLY A 322 -24.14 36.67 -3.29
CA GLY A 322 -25.02 37.57 -4.05
C GLY A 322 -26.41 37.81 -3.44
N LEU A 323 -26.83 37.05 -2.43
CA LEU A 323 -28.07 37.30 -1.67
C LEU A 323 -27.73 38.12 -0.42
N ARG A 324 -27.69 39.44 -0.58
CA ARG A 324 -27.82 40.36 0.55
C ARG A 324 -29.28 40.40 0.99
N LEU A 325 -29.50 40.32 2.31
CA LEU A 325 -30.68 40.82 3.00
C LEU A 325 -30.98 42.26 2.60
#